data_AF-A0A4D6LIM7-F1
#
_entry.id   AF-A0A4D6LIM7-F1
#
_cell.length_a   1.000
_cell.length_b   1.000
_cell.length_c   1.000
_cell.angle_alpha   90.00
_cell.angle_beta   90.00
_cell.angle_gamma   90.00
#
_symmetry.space_group_name_H-M   'P 1'
#
loop_
_entity.id
_entity.type
_entity.pdbx_description
1 polymer ?
#
loop_
_entity_poly.entity_id
_entity_poly.type
_entity_poly.pdbx_seq_one_letter_code
_entity_poly.pdbx_strand_id
1 'polypeptide(L)' 'MLDLQHAAAFLPRTRIQALTDYSVTAGFDLCIVTAGAHQIHGESRLNLLQRNVTLFHKIIPPLVRYLSQGAG' A
#
# COMPACT_ATOMS: atom_id res chain seq x y z
N MET A 1 -0.69 9.68 11.13
CA MET A 1 -1.50 8.58 11.69
C MET A 1 -1.20 8.49 13.17
N LEU A 2 -2.20 8.77 14.02
CA LEU A 2 -2.03 8.79 15.48
C LEU A 2 -3.03 7.83 16.17
N ASP A 3 -4.21 7.63 15.57
CA ASP A 3 -5.28 6.81 16.16
C ASP A 3 -4.84 5.37 16.46
N LEU A 4 -4.22 4.69 15.48
CA LEU A 4 -3.70 3.32 15.68
C LEU A 4 -2.54 3.27 16.67
N GLN A 5 -1.73 4.34 16.76
CA GLN A 5 -0.64 4.40 17.72
C GLN A 5 -1.15 4.60 19.15
N HIS A 6 -2.23 5.37 19.35
CA HIS A 6 -2.90 5.45 20.65
C HIS A 6 -3.48 4.11 21.10
N ALA A 7 -3.94 3.28 20.16
CA ALA A 7 -4.40 1.91 20.44
C ALA A 7 -3.25 0.93 20.77
N ALA A 8 -1.98 1.30 20.58
CA ALA A 8 -0.84 0.40 20.77
C ALA A 8 -0.71 -0.12 22.21
N ALA A 9 -1.24 0.60 23.21
CA ALA A 9 -1.28 0.14 24.60
C ALA A 9 -2.11 -1.15 24.79
N PHE A 10 -3.01 -1.46 23.86
CA PHE A 10 -3.87 -2.65 23.89
C PHE A 10 -3.40 -3.75 22.91
N LEU A 11 -2.32 -3.53 22.19
CA LEU A 11 -1.76 -4.49 21.24
C LEU A 11 -0.52 -5.16 21.86
N PRO A 12 -0.13 -6.37 21.39
CA PRO A 12 1.22 -6.88 21.59
C PRO A 12 2.26 -5.87 21.08
N ARG A 13 3.56 -6.15 21.27
CA ARG A 13 4.64 -5.26 20.82
C ARG A 13 4.62 -5.09 19.29
N THR A 14 3.85 -4.11 18.82
CA THR A 14 3.59 -3.84 17.42
C THR A 14 4.17 -2.49 17.04
N ARG A 15 4.99 -2.47 15.99
CA ARG A 15 5.49 -1.23 15.40
C ARG A 15 4.55 -0.77 14.31
N ILE A 16 3.96 0.41 14.49
CA ILE A 16 3.00 0.99 13.53
C ILE A 16 3.60 2.26 12.94
N GLN A 17 3.74 2.31 11.61
CA GLN A 17 4.28 3.44 10.87
C GLN A 17 3.35 3.81 9.71
N ALA A 18 3.27 5.10 9.37
CA ALA A 18 2.58 5.60 8.19
C ALA A 18 3.49 6.60 7.47
N LEU A 19 3.89 6.26 6.26
CA LEU A 19 4.88 6.99 5.47
C LEU A 19 4.43 6.96 3.99
N THR A 20 4.83 7.96 3.22
CA THR A 20 4.55 8.04 1.77
C THR A 20 5.68 7.47 0.92
N ASP A 21 6.84 7.21 1.53
CA ASP A 21 8.00 6.61 0.87
C ASP A 21 7.93 5.09 0.92
N TYR A 22 8.09 4.43 -0.23
CA TYR A 22 8.09 2.98 -0.35
C TYR A 22 9.37 2.33 0.20
N SER A 23 10.46 3.07 0.42
CA SER A 23 11.71 2.50 0.98
C SER A 23 11.52 1.83 2.33
N VAL A 24 10.50 2.26 3.07
CA VAL A 24 10.14 1.79 4.41
C VAL A 24 9.65 0.35 4.42
N THR A 25 9.24 -0.18 3.25
CA THR A 25 8.77 -1.55 3.10
C THR A 25 9.91 -2.56 2.93
N ALA A 26 11.17 -2.11 2.95
CA ALA A 26 12.31 -3.02 2.83
C ALA A 26 12.30 -4.07 3.94
N GLY A 27 12.41 -5.35 3.55
CA GLY A 27 12.38 -6.48 4.48
C GLY A 27 11.00 -6.87 5.00
N PHE A 28 9.90 -6.37 4.40
CA PHE A 28 8.56 -6.87 4.72
C PHE A 28 8.28 -8.19 3.99
N ASP A 29 7.70 -9.15 4.69
CA ASP A 29 7.33 -10.46 4.11
C ASP A 29 6.02 -10.41 3.28
N LEU A 30 5.13 -9.47 3.60
CA LEU A 30 3.81 -9.34 2.98
C LEU A 30 3.46 -7.87 2.72
N CYS A 31 2.95 -7.60 1.52
CA CYS A 31 2.34 -6.33 1.18
C CYS A 31 0.87 -6.53 0.76
N ILE A 32 -0.02 -5.72 1.35
CA ILE A 32 -1.44 -5.69 1.01
C ILE A 32 -1.74 -4.35 0.33
N VAL A 33 -2.13 -4.39 -0.96
CA VAL A 33 -2.50 -3.20 -1.73
C VAL A 33 -4.01 -3.02 -1.71
N THR A 34 -4.48 -2.05 -0.94
CA THR A 34 -5.90 -1.67 -0.88
C THR A 34 -6.22 -0.43 -1.71
N ALA A 35 -5.20 0.26 -2.23
CA ALA A 35 -5.37 1.41 -3.10
C ALA A 35 -6.10 1.00 -4.38
N GLY A 36 -7.08 1.80 -4.79
CA GLY A 36 -7.87 1.55 -5.98
C GLY A 36 -8.75 2.75 -6.30
N ALA A 37 -9.07 2.93 -7.58
CA ALA A 37 -10.02 3.94 -8.02
C ALA A 37 -11.44 3.50 -7.63
N HIS A 38 -12.20 4.40 -7.00
CA HIS A 38 -13.63 4.22 -6.83
C HIS A 38 -14.34 4.38 -8.19
N GLN A 39 -15.37 3.56 -8.43
CA GLN A 39 -16.19 3.64 -9.64
C GLN A 39 -16.99 4.94 -9.67
N ILE A 40 -16.94 5.66 -10.79
CA ILE A 40 -17.74 6.88 -10.96
C ILE A 40 -19.13 6.48 -11.49
N HIS A 41 -20.17 7.21 -11.11
CA HIS A 41 -21.52 6.93 -11.61
C HIS A 41 -21.56 7.00 -13.15
N GLY A 42 -22.10 5.96 -13.80
CA GLY A 42 -22.11 5.84 -15.27
C GLY A 42 -20.78 5.39 -15.89
N GLU A 43 -19.72 5.17 -15.11
CA GLU A 43 -18.44 4.68 -15.61
C GLU A 43 -18.52 3.21 -16.02
N SER A 44 -18.00 2.89 -17.21
CA SER A 44 -17.88 1.52 -17.67
C SER A 44 -16.84 0.74 -16.86
N ARG A 45 -17.02 -0.57 -16.74
CA ARG A 45 -16.03 -1.45 -16.09
C ARG A 45 -14.65 -1.34 -16.74
N LEU A 46 -14.60 -1.16 -18.07
CA LEU A 46 -13.34 -1.00 -18.81
C LEU A 46 -12.61 0.29 -18.41
N ASN A 47 -13.32 1.41 -18.28
CA ASN A 47 -12.72 2.68 -17.89
C ASN A 47 -12.21 2.63 -16.44
N LEU A 48 -13.00 2.03 -15.54
CA LEU A 48 -12.57 1.80 -14.15
C LEU A 48 -11.30 0.92 -14.09
N LEU A 49 -11.26 -0.15 -14.89
CA LEU A 49 -10.10 -1.03 -14.99
C LEU A 49 -8.88 -0.26 -15.50
N GLN A 50 -9.04 0.54 -16.56
CA GLN A 50 -7.94 1.31 -17.13
C GLN A 50 -7.33 2.28 -16.10
N ARG A 51 -8.16 2.97 -15.30
CA ARG A 51 -7.69 3.85 -14.22
C ARG A 51 -6.91 3.08 -13.16
N ASN A 52 -7.39 1.91 -12.76
CA ASN A 52 -6.69 1.05 -11.80
C ASN A 52 -5.38 0.51 -12.37
N VAL A 53 -5.35 0.11 -13.65
CA VAL A 53 -4.12 -0.29 -14.33
C VAL A 53 -3.10 0.85 -14.32
N THR A 54 -3.50 2.08 -14.67
CA THR A 54 -2.62 3.25 -14.60
C THR A 54 -2.13 3.55 -13.19
N LEU A 55 -2.98 3.38 -12.17
CA LEU A 55 -2.59 3.53 -10.77
C LEU A 55 -1.56 2.47 -10.37
N PHE A 56 -1.78 1.20 -10.73
CA PHE A 56 -0.92 0.09 -10.34
C PHE A 56 0.44 0.13 -11.03
N HIS A 57 0.52 0.66 -12.26
CA HIS A 57 1.81 0.94 -12.90
C HIS A 57 2.68 1.93 -12.09
N LYS A 58 2.07 2.77 -11.25
CA LYS A 58 2.81 3.69 -10.37
C LYS A 58 3.14 3.07 -9.01
N ILE A 59 2.28 2.21 -8.49
CA ILE A 59 2.42 1.61 -7.15
C ILE A 59 3.31 0.37 -7.17
N ILE A 60 3.07 -0.57 -8.09
CA ILE A 60 3.68 -1.91 -8.03
C ILE A 60 5.20 -1.89 -8.26
N PRO A 61 5.76 -1.19 -9.28
CA PRO A 61 7.20 -1.23 -9.53
C PRO A 61 8.09 -0.75 -8.37
N PRO A 62 7.86 0.44 -7.75
CA PRO A 62 8.69 0.87 -6.64
C PRO A 62 8.52 -0.03 -5.40
N LEU A 63 7.31 -0.56 -5.18
CA LEU A 63 7.03 -1.44 -4.06
C LEU A 63 7.81 -2.76 -4.16
N VAL A 64 7.77 -3.42 -5.33
CA VAL A 64 8.55 -4.65 -5.58
C VAL A 64 10.04 -4.38 -5.44
N ARG A 65 10.52 -3.24 -5.96
CA ARG A 65 11.94 -2.85 -5.87
C ARG A 65 12.45 -2.81 -4.44
N TYR A 66 11.67 -2.30 -3.48
CA TYR A 66 12.11 -2.19 -2.08
C TYR A 66 11.83 -3.45 -1.26
N LEU A 67 10.72 -4.16 -1.52
CA LEU A 67 10.46 -5.44 -0.86
C LEU A 67 11.61 -6.45 -1.08
N SER A 68 12.09 -6.56 -2.32
CA SER A 68 13.15 -7.51 -2.68
C SER A 68 14.55 -7.14 -2.16
N GLN A 69 14.74 -5.93 -1.59
CA GLN A 69 16.04 -5.48 -1.09
C GLN A 69 16.35 -5.98 0.33
N GLY A 70 15.40 -6.64 1.00
CA GLY A 70 15.59 -7.16 2.36
C GLY A 70 15.99 -8.64 2.46
N ALA A 71 16.17 -9.33 1.33
CA ALA A 71 16.60 -10.74 1.30
C ALA A 71 18.08 -10.84 0.94
N GLY A 72 18.94 -10.48 1.89
CA GLY A 72 20.39 -10.69 1.87
C GLY A 72 20.82 -11.45 3.12
#